data_AF-A0A9D1HWE5-F1
#
_entry.id   AF-A0A9D1HWE5-F1
#
_cell.length_a   1.000
_cell.length_b   1.000
_cell.length_c   1.000
_cell.angle_alpha   90.00
_cell.angle_beta   90.00
_cell.angle_gamma   90.00
#
_symmetry.space_group_name_H-M   'P 1'
#
loop_
_entity.id
_entity.type
_entity.pdbx_description
1 polymer ?
#
loop_
_entity_poly.entity_id
_entity_poly.type
_entity_poly.pdbx_seq_one_letter_code
_entity_poly.pdbx_strand_id
1 'polypeptide(L)' 'MSELQRTEHIEGKTITFGIPCYNSADYMDHCISSILEGSEYADDIQIVIVDDGSQKD' A
#
# COMPACT_ATOMS: atom_id res chain seq x y z
N MET A 1 14.06 36.80 19.60
CA MET A 1 13.85 36.24 18.25
C MET A 1 14.14 34.75 18.36
N SER A 2 13.23 34.05 19.02
CA SER A 2 13.35 32.63 19.35
C SER A 2 13.35 31.81 18.07
N GLU A 3 14.20 30.80 18.01
CA GLU A 3 14.18 29.71 17.04
C GLU A 3 12.75 29.23 16.84
N LEU A 4 12.09 29.76 15.80
CA LEU A 4 10.89 29.16 15.27
C LEU A 4 11.39 27.90 14.57
N GLN A 5 11.29 26.79 15.29
CA GLN A 5 11.67 25.45 14.88
C GLN A 5 11.28 25.27 13.40
N ARG A 6 12.28 25.07 12.54
CA ARG A 6 12.07 24.49 11.22
C ARG A 6 11.40 23.15 11.47
N THR A 7 10.08 23.09 11.33
CA THR A 7 9.38 21.83 11.08
C THR A 7 9.92 21.39 9.73
N GLU A 8 10.93 20.52 9.76
CA GLU A 8 11.19 19.59 8.66
C GLU A 8 9.82 19.04 8.31
N HIS A 9 9.30 19.39 7.12
CA HIS A 9 8.11 18.73 6.63
C HIS A 9 8.54 17.28 6.44
N ILE A 10 8.23 16.42 7.41
CA ILE A 10 8.25 14.98 7.14
C ILE A 10 7.09 14.78 6.19
N GLU A 11 7.38 14.91 4.90
CA GLU A 11 6.47 14.53 3.85
C GLU A 11 6.14 13.06 4.09
N GLY A 12 4.85 12.78 4.30
CA GLY A 12 4.37 11.44 4.58
C GLY A 12 4.83 10.52 3.47
N LYS A 13 5.37 9.34 3.83
CA LYS A 13 5.91 8.42 2.83
C LYS A 13 4.82 7.48 2.34
N THR A 14 4.68 7.34 1.03
CA THR A 14 3.87 6.30 0.43
C THR A 14 4.57 4.95 0.52
N ILE A 15 3.88 3.94 1.04
CA ILE A 15 4.30 2.53 0.96
C ILE A 15 3.51 1.86 -0.17
N THR A 16 4.22 1.37 -1.19
CA THR A 16 3.62 0.66 -2.32
C THR A 16 3.77 -0.85 -2.17
N PHE A 17 2.63 -1.57 -2.18
CA PHE A 17 2.58 -3.02 -2.26
C PHE A 17 2.35 -3.45 -3.71
N GLY A 18 3.37 -4.03 -4.34
CA GLY A 18 3.24 -4.67 -5.65
C GLY A 18 2.80 -6.12 -5.49
N ILE A 19 1.63 -6.48 -6.00
CA ILE A 19 1.00 -7.79 -5.84
C ILE A 19 0.86 -8.45 -7.22
N PRO A 20 1.68 -9.47 -7.56
CA PRO A 20 1.44 -10.27 -8.76
C PRO A 20 0.22 -11.18 -8.55
N CYS A 21 -0.64 -11.28 -9.57
CA CYS A 21 -1.82 -12.14 -9.57
C CYS A 21 -1.84 -13.00 -10.84
N TYR A 22 -1.91 -14.33 -10.68
CA TYR A 22 -2.16 -15.27 -11.77
C TYR A 22 -3.16 -16.33 -11.31
N ASN A 23 -4.42 -16.26 -11.79
CA ASN A 23 -5.53 -17.12 -11.37
C ASN A 23 -5.77 -17.17 -9.85
N SER A 24 -5.51 -16.06 -9.14
CA SER A 24 -5.54 -15.98 -7.67
C SER A 24 -6.50 -14.91 -7.16
N ALA A 25 -7.58 -14.64 -7.91
CA ALA A 25 -8.57 -13.63 -7.50
C ALA A 25 -9.23 -13.98 -6.17
N ASP A 26 -9.59 -15.25 -5.95
CA ASP A 26 -10.12 -15.73 -4.67
C ASP A 26 -9.19 -15.46 -3.48
N TYR A 27 -7.87 -15.39 -3.72
CA TYR A 27 -6.88 -15.07 -2.67
C TYR A 27 -6.70 -13.56 -2.47
N MET A 28 -7.10 -12.75 -3.45
CA MET A 28 -6.87 -11.31 -3.44
C MET A 28 -7.62 -10.62 -2.31
N ASP A 29 -8.84 -11.06 -2.00
CA ASP A 29 -9.63 -10.53 -0.88
C ASP A 29 -8.92 -10.68 0.45
N HIS A 30 -8.33 -11.85 0.70
CA HIS A 30 -7.54 -12.10 1.91
C HIS A 30 -6.29 -11.22 1.96
N CYS A 31 -5.56 -11.13 0.84
CA CYS A 31 -4.34 -10.34 0.75
C CYS A 31 -4.58 -8.84 0.99
N ILE A 32 -5.59 -8.27 0.32
CA ILE A 32 -5.94 -6.85 0.46
C ILE A 32 -6.46 -6.57 1.89
N SER A 33 -7.31 -7.44 2.44
CA SER A 33 -7.83 -7.25 3.81
C SER A 33 -6.71 -7.17 4.84
N SER A 34 -5.70 -8.04 4.75
CA SER A 34 -4.54 -7.99 5.65
C SER A 34 -3.69 -6.72 5.48
N ILE A 35 -3.59 -6.16 4.27
CA ILE A 35 -2.90 -4.87 4.06
C ILE A 35 -3.71 -3.73 4.68
N LEU A 36 -5.03 -3.74 4.52
CA LEU A 36 -5.91 -2.71 5.08
C LEU A 36 -5.92 -2.72 6.61
N GLU A 37 -5.87 -3.90 7.24
CA GLU A 37 -5.70 -4.02 8.70
C GLU A 37 -4.41 -3.33 9.18
N GLY A 38 -3.33 -3.40 8.39
CA GLY A 38 -2.06 -2.73 8.69
C GLY A 38 -1.98 -1.28 8.19
N SER A 39 -3.05 -0.71 7.65
CA SER A 39 -2.97 0.59 6.97
C SER A 39 -2.77 1.78 7.91
N GLU A 40 -3.15 1.64 9.17
CA GLU A 40 -2.97 2.67 10.20
C GLU A 40 -1.51 2.98 10.55
N TYR A 41 -0.57 2.12 10.13
CA TYR A 41 0.86 2.26 10.42
C TYR A 41 1.64 3.02 9.33
N ALA A 42 0.97 3.50 8.27
CA ALA A 42 1.60 4.25 7.18
C ALA A 42 0.82 5.54 6.89
N ASP A 43 1.54 6.58 6.48
CA ASP A 43 0.92 7.86 6.12
C ASP A 43 0.08 7.76 4.84
N ASP A 44 0.58 6.99 3.86
CA ASP A 44 -0.09 6.73 2.59
C ASP A 44 0.24 5.32 2.10
N ILE A 45 -0.76 4.64 1.53
CA ILE A 45 -0.61 3.27 1.02
C ILE A 45 -1.12 3.22 -0.42
N GLN A 46 -0.31 2.62 -1.27
CA GLN A 46 -0.67 2.29 -2.64
C GLN A 46 -0.63 0.78 -2.82
N ILE A 47 -1.70 0.21 -3.39
CA ILE A 47 -1.73 -1.21 -3.77
C ILE A 47 -1.74 -1.26 -5.31
N VAL A 48 -0.77 -1.98 -5.88
CA VAL A 48 -0.64 -2.18 -7.32
C VAL A 48 -0.73 -3.67 -7.61
N ILE A 49 -1.84 -4.08 -8.23
CA ILE A 49 -2.05 -5.47 -8.65
C ILE A 49 -1.58 -5.62 -10.10
N VAL A 50 -0.70 -6.59 -10.33
CA VAL A 50 -0.19 -6.93 -11.66
C VAL A 50 -0.74 -8.30 -12.03
N ASP A 51 -1.75 -8.31 -12.90
CA ASP A 51 -2.23 -9.56 -13.50
C ASP A 51 -1.26 -10.02 -14.61
N ASP A 52 -0.63 -11.18 -14.40
CA ASP A 52 0.35 -11.77 -15.32
C ASP A 52 -0.29 -12.78 -16.29
N GLY A 53 -1.48 -12.46 -16.79
CA GLY A 53 -2.17 -13.25 -17.82
C GLY A 53 -3.07 -14.36 -17.26
N SER A 54 -3.78 -14.09 -16.17
CA SER A 54 -4.81 -14.98 -15.63
C SER A 54 -5.80 -15.42 -16.71
N GLN A 55 -6.14 -16.69 -16.71
CA GLN A 55 -7.15 -17.29 -17.61
C GLN A 55 -8.45 -17.59 -16.87
N LYS A 56 -8.48 -17.29 -15.58
CA LYS A 56 -9.59 -17.55 -14.67
C LYS A 56 -9.89 -16.26 -13.93
N ASP A 57 -11.19 -16.07 -13.68
CA ASP A 57 -11.71 -15.03 -12.81
C ASP A 57 -11.35 -15.27 -11.36
#